data_AF-A0A7M3XRW7-F1
#
_entry.id   AF-A0A7M3XRW7-F1
#
_cell.length_a   1.000
_cell.length_b   1.000
_cell.length_c   1.000
_cell.angle_alpha   90.00
_cell.angle_beta   90.00
_cell.angle_gamma   90.00
#
_symmetry.space_group_name_H-M   'P 1'
#
loop_
_entity.id
_entity.type
_entity.pdbx_description
1 polymer ?
#
loop_
_entity_poly.entity_id
_entity_poly.type
_entity_poly.pdbx_seq_one_letter_code
_entity_poly.pdbx_strand_id
1 'polypeptide(L)'
;MTEIESGYEGNHIKQGNSNGNLDAWFIHLAEGIDESSRSEFDILVQNDLLVEEIVIIHGTGLTQPEFSALGDVGGSLAWSPTSNLLLYGETTDIYTAKSEGVNIMIGPDWSPSGSKSSMHELKIADWWDRNVLGDIFSDYELVQTITTNVVDAIGWSDHTGRIQNGLAADLVVLDTFEADPYRNVIEAIDPDVRLVVVGGLPVFGDVDIMQALDDEVEIIQGDGFRKAVDITYDGVPEAQQTFSEMIEYLSGCNEGKDVPIEYLFTLGDDRYFDVLNRTPSFQNGRSIDLWTEFYDVELDGDGHRIGGTVGGADPIVTNISQGGGDPIVPRPILPDFFNSFGPRGGYIAHPTSLEEGVH
;
A
#
# COMPACT_ATOMS: atom_id res chain seq x y z
N MET A 1 -17.72 -12.54 7.50
CA MET A 1 -18.80 -12.34 6.53
C MET A 1 -20.14 -12.00 7.18
N THR A 2 -20.61 -10.78 6.92
CA THR A 2 -22.00 -10.33 7.14
C THR A 2 -22.63 -10.17 5.77
N GLU A 3 -23.50 -11.11 5.40
CA GLU A 3 -24.20 -11.10 4.11
C GLU A 3 -25.07 -9.84 3.98
N ILE A 4 -25.17 -9.27 2.77
CA ILE A 4 -26.09 -8.16 2.52
C ILE A 4 -27.54 -8.67 2.59
N GLU A 5 -28.35 -8.13 3.50
CA GLU A 5 -29.75 -8.57 3.62
C GLU A 5 -30.55 -8.21 2.37
N SER A 6 -31.38 -9.13 1.88
CA SER A 6 -32.22 -8.97 0.68
C SER A 6 -33.23 -7.81 0.73
N GLY A 7 -33.41 -7.16 1.88
CA GLY A 7 -34.19 -5.94 2.07
C GLY A 7 -33.39 -4.63 1.99
N TYR A 8 -32.10 -4.66 1.64
CA TYR A 8 -31.27 -3.45 1.58
C TYR A 8 -31.61 -2.58 0.34
N GLU A 9 -32.33 -1.48 0.58
CA GLU A 9 -32.74 -0.54 -0.50
C GLU A 9 -31.65 0.49 -0.89
N GLY A 10 -30.58 0.64 -0.10
CA GLY A 10 -29.45 1.56 -0.36
C GLY A 10 -29.82 3.03 -0.64
N ASN A 11 -30.93 3.53 -0.11
CA ASN A 11 -31.46 4.87 -0.46
C ASN A 11 -30.49 6.05 -0.25
N HIS A 12 -29.50 5.92 0.64
CA HIS A 12 -28.46 6.95 0.85
C HIS A 12 -27.42 6.96 -0.28
N ILE A 13 -27.05 5.79 -0.82
CA ILE A 13 -26.15 5.66 -1.98
C ILE A 13 -26.79 6.31 -3.21
N LYS A 14 -28.04 5.95 -3.51
CA LYS A 14 -28.83 6.53 -4.60
C LYS A 14 -28.91 8.05 -4.50
N GLN A 15 -29.17 8.57 -3.30
CA GLN A 15 -29.23 10.02 -3.07
C GLN A 15 -27.86 10.67 -3.19
N GLY A 16 -26.78 10.04 -2.71
CA GLY A 16 -25.40 10.51 -2.85
C GLY A 16 -25.00 10.69 -4.32
N ASN A 17 -25.05 9.59 -5.10
CA ASN A 17 -24.77 9.60 -6.53
C ASN A 17 -25.64 10.63 -7.28
N SER A 18 -26.97 10.59 -7.10
CA SER A 18 -27.90 11.49 -7.83
C SER A 18 -27.68 12.99 -7.59
N ASN A 19 -26.99 13.36 -6.51
CA ASN A 19 -26.66 14.75 -6.17
C ASN A 19 -25.16 15.08 -6.34
N GLY A 20 -24.31 14.13 -6.75
CA GLY A 20 -22.86 14.30 -6.84
C GLY A 20 -22.18 14.51 -5.48
N ASN A 21 -22.69 13.85 -4.43
CA ASN A 21 -22.18 13.91 -3.05
C ASN A 21 -21.72 12.53 -2.53
N LEU A 22 -21.52 11.56 -3.42
CA LEU A 22 -20.91 10.28 -3.12
C LEU A 22 -19.53 10.29 -3.77
N ASP A 23 -18.47 10.13 -2.98
CA ASP A 23 -17.10 10.05 -3.50
C ASP A 23 -16.68 8.57 -3.68
N ALA A 24 -17.15 7.70 -2.77
CA ALA A 24 -16.91 6.26 -2.78
C ALA A 24 -17.98 5.52 -1.95
N TRP A 25 -18.31 4.29 -2.33
CA TRP A 25 -19.07 3.34 -1.52
C TRP A 25 -18.37 1.98 -1.45
N PHE A 26 -17.67 1.76 -0.34
CA PHE A 26 -17.05 0.48 -0.02
C PHE A 26 -18.06 -0.54 0.51
N ILE A 27 -18.04 -1.75 -0.04
CA ILE A 27 -18.86 -2.87 0.43
C ILE A 27 -18.09 -4.20 0.29
N HIS A 28 -18.06 -5.00 1.37
CA HIS A 28 -17.66 -6.41 1.27
C HIS A 28 -18.78 -7.16 0.56
N LEU A 29 -18.47 -7.79 -0.56
CA LEU A 29 -19.45 -8.46 -1.40
C LEU A 29 -18.82 -9.65 -2.11
N ALA A 30 -19.55 -10.76 -2.16
CA ALA A 30 -19.10 -12.02 -2.75
C ALA A 30 -17.74 -12.50 -2.22
N GLU A 31 -17.45 -12.26 -0.94
CA GLU A 31 -16.26 -12.78 -0.26
C GLU A 31 -16.44 -14.29 0.03
N GLY A 32 -16.13 -15.10 -0.98
CA GLY A 32 -16.25 -16.56 -0.94
C GLY A 32 -16.13 -17.15 -2.34
N ILE A 33 -16.34 -18.46 -2.45
CA ILE A 33 -16.21 -19.21 -3.73
C ILE A 33 -17.49 -19.98 -4.08
N ASP A 34 -18.63 -19.57 -3.52
CA ASP A 34 -19.91 -20.24 -3.70
C ASP A 34 -21.03 -19.32 -4.23
N GLU A 35 -22.12 -19.96 -4.64
CA GLU A 35 -23.31 -19.29 -5.19
C GLU A 35 -24.01 -18.38 -4.17
N SER A 36 -23.86 -18.63 -2.86
CA SER A 36 -24.42 -17.77 -1.82
C SER A 36 -23.70 -16.42 -1.87
N SER A 37 -22.36 -16.45 -1.84
CA SER A 37 -21.51 -15.27 -2.00
C SER A 37 -21.80 -14.52 -3.30
N ARG A 38 -21.84 -15.22 -4.45
CA ARG A 38 -22.14 -14.59 -5.75
C ARG A 38 -23.51 -13.89 -5.73
N SER A 39 -24.53 -14.50 -5.12
CA SER A 39 -25.91 -13.99 -5.13
C SER A 39 -26.11 -12.67 -4.38
N GLU A 40 -25.14 -12.24 -3.57
CA GLU A 40 -25.14 -10.90 -2.97
C GLU A 40 -25.13 -9.79 -4.04
N PHE A 41 -24.48 -10.02 -5.18
CA PHE A 41 -24.46 -9.07 -6.31
C PHE A 41 -25.85 -8.88 -6.92
N ASP A 42 -26.70 -9.91 -6.91
CA ASP A 42 -28.07 -9.81 -7.42
C ASP A 42 -28.90 -8.80 -6.61
N ILE A 43 -28.58 -8.60 -5.32
CA ILE A 43 -29.25 -7.63 -4.44
C ILE A 43 -28.88 -6.21 -4.85
N LEU A 44 -27.64 -5.97 -5.28
CA LEU A 44 -27.21 -4.66 -5.80
C LEU A 44 -27.92 -4.33 -7.12
N VAL A 45 -27.97 -5.28 -8.05
CA VAL A 45 -28.66 -5.12 -9.35
C VAL A 45 -30.16 -4.88 -9.15
N GLN A 46 -30.83 -5.70 -8.32
CA GLN A 46 -32.28 -5.60 -8.08
C GLN A 46 -32.70 -4.30 -7.40
N ASN A 47 -31.77 -3.63 -6.71
CA ASN A 47 -32.04 -2.40 -5.99
C ASN A 47 -31.46 -1.16 -6.70
N ASP A 48 -31.00 -1.21 -7.95
CA ASP A 48 -30.37 -0.06 -8.64
C ASP A 48 -29.19 0.53 -7.82
N LEU A 49 -28.27 -0.34 -7.36
CA LEU A 49 -27.12 0.03 -6.51
C LEU A 49 -25.76 -0.15 -7.20
N LEU A 50 -25.73 -0.65 -8.44
CA LEU A 50 -24.52 -0.54 -9.26
C LEU A 50 -24.38 0.91 -9.74
N VAL A 51 -23.44 1.61 -9.12
CA VAL A 51 -23.11 3.01 -9.34
C VAL A 51 -21.61 3.14 -9.63
N GLU A 52 -21.18 4.22 -10.27
CA GLU A 52 -19.76 4.45 -10.63
C GLU A 52 -18.86 4.45 -9.39
N GLU A 53 -19.36 5.03 -8.29
CA GLU A 53 -18.62 5.18 -7.03
C GLU A 53 -18.55 3.89 -6.19
N ILE A 54 -19.00 2.73 -6.71
CA ILE A 54 -18.95 1.47 -5.96
C ILE A 54 -17.53 0.90 -5.91
N VAL A 55 -17.10 0.50 -4.72
CA VAL A 55 -15.87 -0.27 -4.50
C VAL A 55 -16.22 -1.60 -3.83
N ILE A 56 -16.22 -2.67 -4.62
CA ILE A 56 -16.45 -4.03 -4.11
C ILE A 56 -15.15 -4.53 -3.47
N ILE A 57 -15.20 -4.90 -2.20
CA ILE A 57 -14.08 -5.52 -1.48
C ILE A 57 -14.19 -7.05 -1.66
N HIS A 58 -13.05 -7.67 -1.97
CA HIS A 58 -12.87 -9.06 -2.39
C HIS A 58 -13.48 -9.41 -3.75
N GLY A 59 -14.82 -9.48 -3.88
CA GLY A 59 -15.49 -9.90 -5.11
C GLY A 59 -15.16 -11.33 -5.58
N THR A 60 -14.67 -12.19 -4.69
CA THR A 60 -14.07 -13.51 -5.04
C THR A 60 -15.05 -14.49 -5.70
N GLY A 61 -16.33 -14.40 -5.36
CA GLY A 61 -17.38 -15.24 -5.93
C GLY A 61 -18.02 -14.67 -7.20
N LEU A 62 -17.62 -13.47 -7.64
CA LEU A 62 -18.14 -12.86 -8.86
C LEU A 62 -17.62 -13.60 -10.10
N THR A 63 -18.44 -13.63 -11.16
CA THR A 63 -18.08 -14.24 -12.43
C THR A 63 -18.16 -13.21 -13.56
N GLN A 64 -17.88 -13.62 -14.80
CA GLN A 64 -17.83 -12.69 -15.95
C GLN A 64 -19.07 -11.76 -16.07
N PRO A 65 -20.33 -12.21 -15.91
CA PRO A 65 -21.48 -11.32 -16.00
C PRO A 65 -21.50 -10.24 -14.91
N GLU A 66 -21.08 -10.56 -13.69
CA GLU A 66 -20.99 -9.59 -12.60
C GLU A 66 -19.85 -8.59 -12.82
N PHE A 67 -18.66 -9.05 -13.27
CA PHE A 67 -17.56 -8.14 -13.63
C PHE A 67 -17.87 -7.26 -14.84
N SER A 68 -18.57 -7.79 -15.85
CA SER A 68 -19.05 -7.02 -17.00
C SER A 68 -20.01 -5.91 -16.56
N ALA A 69 -20.97 -6.23 -15.67
CA ALA A 69 -21.89 -5.24 -15.12
C ALA A 69 -21.20 -4.20 -14.21
N LEU A 70 -20.13 -4.57 -13.51
CA LEU A 70 -19.31 -3.66 -12.70
C LEU A 70 -18.48 -2.72 -13.59
N GLY A 71 -17.85 -3.25 -14.64
CA GLY A 71 -17.08 -2.48 -15.63
C GLY A 71 -17.95 -1.52 -16.45
N ASP A 72 -19.16 -1.96 -16.85
CA ASP A 72 -20.15 -1.14 -17.58
C ASP A 72 -20.57 0.13 -16.82
N VAL A 73 -20.53 0.11 -15.47
CA VAL A 73 -20.81 1.30 -14.63
C VAL A 73 -19.55 2.07 -14.20
N GLY A 74 -18.35 1.60 -14.55
CA GLY A 74 -17.08 2.21 -14.11
C GLY A 74 -16.66 1.85 -12.69
N GLY A 75 -17.30 0.85 -12.06
CA GLY A 75 -17.06 0.48 -10.67
C GLY A 75 -15.69 -0.16 -10.42
N SER A 76 -15.27 -0.14 -9.15
CA SER A 76 -13.95 -0.57 -8.71
C SER A 76 -13.99 -1.86 -7.87
N LEU A 77 -12.86 -2.56 -7.83
CA LEU A 77 -12.62 -3.78 -7.06
C LEU A 77 -11.39 -3.61 -6.17
N ALA A 78 -11.56 -3.80 -4.87
CA ALA A 78 -10.48 -3.92 -3.89
C ALA A 78 -10.12 -5.40 -3.69
N TRP A 79 -9.04 -5.82 -4.33
CA TRP A 79 -8.51 -7.18 -4.32
C TRP A 79 -7.61 -7.40 -3.08
N SER A 80 -7.82 -8.53 -2.39
CA SER A 80 -7.08 -8.91 -1.18
C SER A 80 -6.61 -10.38 -1.26
N PRO A 81 -5.68 -10.69 -2.19
CA PRO A 81 -5.22 -12.04 -2.46
C PRO A 81 -4.73 -12.83 -1.25
N THR A 82 -3.99 -12.26 -0.30
CA THR A 82 -3.51 -12.97 0.91
C THR A 82 -4.69 -13.53 1.70
N SER A 83 -5.71 -12.69 1.95
CA SER A 83 -6.90 -13.07 2.72
C SER A 83 -7.77 -14.07 1.99
N ASN A 84 -7.99 -13.89 0.68
CA ASN A 84 -8.77 -14.84 -0.10
C ASN A 84 -8.09 -16.22 -0.15
N LEU A 85 -6.76 -16.28 -0.34
CA LEU A 85 -6.02 -17.53 -0.35
C LEU A 85 -5.99 -18.20 1.04
N LEU A 86 -5.85 -17.44 2.13
CA LEU A 86 -5.93 -17.98 3.48
C LEU A 86 -7.31 -18.58 3.80
N LEU A 87 -8.39 -17.90 3.42
CA LEU A 87 -9.77 -18.28 3.78
C LEU A 87 -10.38 -19.32 2.83
N TYR A 88 -10.19 -19.16 1.52
CA TYR A 88 -10.90 -19.91 0.46
C TYR A 88 -9.97 -20.78 -0.40
N GLY A 89 -8.65 -20.51 -0.39
CA GLY A 89 -7.63 -21.24 -1.15
C GLY A 89 -7.58 -20.93 -2.65
N GLU A 90 -8.43 -20.01 -3.10
CA GLU A 90 -8.39 -19.35 -4.40
C GLU A 90 -8.63 -17.85 -4.14
N THR A 91 -8.32 -17.00 -5.12
CA THR A 91 -8.61 -15.57 -5.07
C THR A 91 -9.43 -15.15 -6.28
N THR A 92 -9.91 -13.92 -6.25
CA THR A 92 -10.79 -13.31 -7.25
C THR A 92 -10.24 -13.45 -8.67
N ASP A 93 -11.12 -13.71 -9.63
CA ASP A 93 -10.78 -13.81 -11.06
C ASP A 93 -10.43 -12.42 -11.64
N ILE A 94 -9.24 -11.95 -11.27
CA ILE A 94 -8.72 -10.64 -11.59
C ILE A 94 -8.36 -10.52 -13.08
N TYR A 95 -8.15 -11.65 -13.76
CA TYR A 95 -8.04 -11.71 -15.22
C TYR A 95 -9.35 -11.27 -15.86
N THR A 96 -10.47 -11.89 -15.47
CA THR A 96 -11.79 -11.54 -16.01
C THR A 96 -12.15 -10.11 -15.63
N ALA A 97 -11.97 -9.71 -14.36
CA ALA A 97 -12.23 -8.33 -13.91
C ALA A 97 -11.46 -7.29 -14.76
N LYS A 98 -10.15 -7.48 -14.98
CA LYS A 98 -9.33 -6.61 -15.83
C LYS A 98 -9.83 -6.60 -17.28
N SER A 99 -10.21 -7.76 -17.82
CA SER A 99 -10.68 -7.87 -19.21
C SER A 99 -12.04 -7.22 -19.47
N GLU A 100 -12.89 -7.14 -18.44
CA GLU A 100 -14.19 -6.46 -18.46
C GLU A 100 -14.09 -4.96 -18.10
N GLY A 101 -12.87 -4.44 -17.86
CA GLY A 101 -12.63 -3.00 -17.65
C GLY A 101 -12.86 -2.50 -16.23
N VAL A 102 -12.95 -3.38 -15.23
CA VAL A 102 -13.07 -3.02 -13.81
C VAL A 102 -11.79 -2.32 -13.35
N ASN A 103 -11.92 -1.20 -12.63
CA ASN A 103 -10.77 -0.57 -11.97
C ASN A 103 -10.32 -1.41 -10.77
N ILE A 104 -9.05 -1.81 -10.74
CA ILE A 104 -8.51 -2.76 -9.75
C ILE A 104 -7.54 -2.03 -8.82
N MET A 105 -7.87 -2.03 -7.53
CA MET A 105 -7.00 -1.60 -6.44
C MET A 105 -6.68 -2.79 -5.52
N ILE A 106 -5.59 -2.70 -4.77
CA ILE A 106 -5.18 -3.73 -3.80
C ILE A 106 -5.36 -3.20 -2.37
N GLY A 107 -5.98 -4.02 -1.52
CA GLY A 107 -6.13 -3.76 -0.09
C GLY A 107 -5.61 -4.93 0.74
N PRO A 108 -4.80 -4.71 1.80
CA PRO A 108 -4.20 -5.79 2.58
C PRO A 108 -5.18 -6.56 3.48
N ASP A 109 -6.42 -6.07 3.63
CA ASP A 109 -7.44 -6.61 4.55
C ASP A 109 -7.01 -6.56 6.04
N TRP A 110 -7.84 -7.10 6.95
CA TRP A 110 -7.60 -7.14 8.38
C TRP A 110 -6.43 -8.05 8.78
N SER A 111 -5.59 -7.60 9.72
CA SER A 111 -4.32 -8.26 10.09
C SER A 111 -4.38 -9.78 10.40
N PRO A 112 -5.46 -10.36 10.97
CA PRO A 112 -5.56 -11.80 11.23
C PRO A 112 -5.62 -12.71 9.98
N SER A 113 -6.00 -12.20 8.80
CA SER A 113 -5.86 -12.92 7.53
C SER A 113 -5.32 -12.07 6.38
N GLY A 114 -4.83 -10.86 6.66
CA GLY A 114 -4.32 -9.92 5.69
C GLY A 114 -2.79 -9.83 5.63
N SER A 115 -2.30 -8.95 4.76
CA SER A 115 -0.89 -8.52 4.78
C SER A 115 -0.66 -7.33 5.70
N LYS A 116 0.61 -6.96 5.88
CA LYS A 116 1.07 -5.89 6.78
C LYS A 116 0.77 -4.49 6.25
N SER A 117 0.73 -4.34 4.94
CA SER A 117 0.47 -3.11 4.19
C SER A 117 0.17 -3.43 2.72
N SER A 118 -0.34 -2.48 1.95
CA SER A 118 -0.55 -2.66 0.50
C SER A 118 0.75 -2.99 -0.24
N MET A 119 1.90 -2.46 0.22
CA MET A 119 3.21 -2.83 -0.32
C MET A 119 3.56 -4.30 -0.06
N HIS A 120 3.10 -4.91 1.04
CA HIS A 120 3.28 -6.35 1.30
C HIS A 120 2.26 -7.20 0.52
N GLU A 121 1.02 -6.73 0.37
CA GLU A 121 -0.02 -7.39 -0.45
C GLU A 121 0.38 -7.48 -1.94
N LEU A 122 1.16 -6.51 -2.45
CA LEU A 122 1.76 -6.59 -3.80
C LEU A 122 2.58 -7.87 -4.03
N LYS A 123 3.23 -8.44 -3.01
CA LYS A 123 4.12 -9.60 -3.18
C LYS A 123 3.33 -10.84 -3.57
N ILE A 124 2.17 -11.05 -2.97
CA ILE A 124 1.29 -12.17 -3.32
C ILE A 124 0.55 -11.90 -4.64
N ALA A 125 0.23 -10.64 -4.96
CA ALA A 125 -0.38 -10.26 -6.24
C ALA A 125 0.57 -10.50 -7.42
N ASP A 126 1.81 -10.04 -7.31
CA ASP A 126 2.92 -10.30 -8.24
C ASP A 126 3.22 -11.80 -8.37
N TRP A 127 3.30 -12.51 -7.24
CA TRP A 127 3.46 -13.97 -7.26
C TRP A 127 2.32 -14.66 -8.03
N TRP A 128 1.07 -14.25 -7.79
CA TRP A 128 -0.10 -14.84 -8.42
C TRP A 128 -0.16 -14.53 -9.92
N ASP A 129 0.15 -13.31 -10.32
CA ASP A 129 0.17 -12.92 -11.73
C ASP A 129 1.21 -13.75 -12.52
N ARG A 130 2.45 -13.78 -12.03
CA ARG A 130 3.55 -14.52 -12.67
C ARG A 130 3.35 -16.04 -12.69
N ASN A 131 2.84 -16.62 -11.61
CA ASN A 131 2.77 -18.09 -11.45
C ASN A 131 1.42 -18.72 -11.83
N VAL A 132 0.34 -17.94 -11.91
CA VAL A 132 -1.03 -18.45 -12.16
C VAL A 132 -1.70 -17.81 -13.38
N LEU A 133 -1.60 -16.49 -13.55
CA LEU A 133 -2.33 -15.76 -14.60
C LEU A 133 -1.55 -15.65 -15.91
N GLY A 134 -0.22 -15.64 -15.84
CA GLY A 134 0.68 -15.56 -16.99
C GLY A 134 1.02 -14.12 -17.39
N ASP A 135 1.47 -13.31 -16.43
CA ASP A 135 1.99 -11.96 -16.62
C ASP A 135 0.96 -11.01 -17.27
N ILE A 136 -0.24 -10.92 -16.69
CA ILE A 136 -1.32 -10.09 -17.24
C ILE A 136 -1.23 -8.62 -16.79
N PHE A 137 -0.42 -8.32 -15.77
CA PHE A 137 -0.02 -6.99 -15.38
C PHE A 137 1.47 -6.75 -15.71
N SER A 138 1.77 -5.55 -16.16
CA SER A 138 3.13 -5.01 -16.07
C SER A 138 3.43 -4.55 -14.63
N ASP A 139 4.71 -4.49 -14.25
CA ASP A 139 5.13 -3.95 -12.95
C ASP A 139 4.54 -2.55 -12.69
N TYR A 140 4.45 -1.72 -13.74
CA TYR A 140 3.77 -0.42 -13.72
C TYR A 140 2.31 -0.53 -13.27
N GLU A 141 1.51 -1.37 -13.93
CA GLU A 141 0.09 -1.54 -13.60
C GLU A 141 -0.10 -2.14 -12.20
N LEU A 142 0.78 -3.03 -11.74
CA LEU A 142 0.77 -3.53 -10.37
C LEU A 142 0.97 -2.38 -9.37
N VAL A 143 1.94 -1.49 -9.59
CA VAL A 143 2.12 -0.30 -8.72
C VAL A 143 0.90 0.61 -8.76
N GLN A 144 0.25 0.80 -9.92
CA GLN A 144 -0.98 1.59 -10.02
C GLN A 144 -2.10 1.08 -9.09
N THR A 145 -2.18 -0.24 -8.84
CA THR A 145 -3.20 -0.83 -7.93
C THR A 145 -3.09 -0.36 -6.48
N ILE A 146 -1.93 0.16 -6.06
CA ILE A 146 -1.71 0.72 -4.71
C ILE A 146 -1.53 2.25 -4.72
N THR A 147 -1.53 2.89 -5.89
CA THR A 147 -1.43 4.36 -6.04
C THR A 147 -2.66 4.93 -6.75
N THR A 148 -2.62 5.15 -8.07
CA THR A 148 -3.65 5.89 -8.80
C THR A 148 -5.00 5.22 -8.79
N ASN A 149 -5.05 3.89 -8.91
CA ASN A 149 -6.32 3.18 -8.99
C ASN A 149 -7.12 3.31 -7.70
N VAL A 150 -6.43 3.49 -6.56
CA VAL A 150 -7.04 3.77 -5.25
C VAL A 150 -7.65 5.17 -5.24
N VAL A 151 -6.89 6.21 -5.57
CA VAL A 151 -7.41 7.60 -5.53
C VAL A 151 -8.48 7.87 -6.57
N ASP A 152 -8.40 7.20 -7.72
CA ASP A 152 -9.42 7.28 -8.78
C ASP A 152 -10.71 6.54 -8.36
N ALA A 153 -10.61 5.42 -7.64
CA ALA A 153 -11.76 4.70 -7.07
C ALA A 153 -12.50 5.47 -5.97
N ILE A 154 -11.82 6.40 -5.27
CA ILE A 154 -12.40 7.13 -4.13
C ILE A 154 -12.64 8.63 -4.40
N GLY A 155 -12.45 9.09 -5.64
CA GLY A 155 -12.64 10.49 -6.01
C GLY A 155 -11.59 11.47 -5.45
N TRP A 156 -10.39 10.98 -5.09
CA TRP A 156 -9.32 11.77 -4.46
C TRP A 156 -8.19 12.19 -5.41
N SER A 157 -8.36 11.99 -6.73
CA SER A 157 -7.37 12.33 -7.76
C SER A 157 -6.98 13.83 -7.79
N ASP A 158 -7.88 14.71 -7.36
CA ASP A 158 -7.65 16.16 -7.18
C ASP A 158 -7.00 16.51 -5.81
N HIS A 159 -6.64 15.50 -5.01
CA HIS A 159 -6.07 15.67 -3.67
C HIS A 159 -4.73 14.97 -3.48
N THR A 160 -4.57 13.72 -3.93
CA THR A 160 -3.35 12.93 -3.70
C THR A 160 -3.21 11.75 -4.70
N GLY A 161 -2.26 10.84 -4.45
CA GLY A 161 -2.00 9.62 -5.22
C GLY A 161 -1.25 9.83 -6.53
N ARG A 162 -0.81 11.06 -6.80
CA ARG A 162 0.06 11.44 -7.93
C ARG A 162 1.05 12.51 -7.49
N ILE A 163 2.28 12.41 -7.95
CA ILE A 163 3.27 13.49 -7.87
C ILE A 163 2.92 14.53 -8.94
N GLN A 164 2.13 15.54 -8.56
CA GLN A 164 1.69 16.62 -9.42
C GLN A 164 1.57 17.94 -8.63
N ASN A 165 1.85 19.07 -9.27
CA ASN A 165 1.72 20.38 -8.64
C ASN A 165 0.26 20.67 -8.24
N GLY A 166 0.04 21.01 -6.97
CA GLY A 166 -1.28 21.32 -6.39
C GLY A 166 -1.87 20.18 -5.55
N LEU A 167 -1.33 18.96 -5.64
CA LEU A 167 -1.72 17.83 -4.79
C LEU A 167 -0.94 17.82 -3.46
N ALA A 168 -1.41 17.01 -2.51
CA ALA A 168 -0.71 16.74 -1.27
C ALA A 168 0.67 16.12 -1.53
N ALA A 169 1.66 16.46 -0.70
CA ALA A 169 2.98 15.86 -0.75
C ALA A 169 3.00 14.53 0.01
N ASP A 170 2.21 13.57 -0.50
CA ASP A 170 2.20 12.18 -0.06
C ASP A 170 3.23 11.42 -0.90
N LEU A 171 4.35 11.01 -0.29
CA LEU A 171 5.52 10.49 -1.01
C LEU A 171 6.12 9.30 -0.27
N VAL A 172 6.59 8.31 -1.04
CA VAL A 172 7.47 7.24 -0.55
C VAL A 172 8.79 7.31 -1.32
N VAL A 173 9.90 7.29 -0.59
CA VAL A 173 11.27 7.21 -1.12
C VAL A 173 11.83 5.85 -0.77
N LEU A 174 12.30 5.12 -1.78
CA LEU A 174 12.85 3.77 -1.65
C LEU A 174 14.34 3.75 -1.99
N ASP A 175 15.06 2.81 -1.39
CA ASP A 175 16.38 2.39 -1.85
C ASP A 175 16.27 1.83 -3.27
N THR A 176 17.17 2.24 -4.16
CA THR A 176 17.24 1.68 -5.51
C THR A 176 18.19 0.48 -5.51
N PHE A 177 17.67 -0.69 -5.86
CA PHE A 177 18.42 -1.93 -6.07
C PHE A 177 18.03 -2.61 -7.40
N GLU A 178 16.83 -2.33 -7.92
CA GLU A 178 16.41 -2.75 -9.26
C GLU A 178 16.54 -1.63 -10.31
N ALA A 179 16.64 -2.04 -11.58
CA ALA A 179 16.80 -1.11 -12.71
C ALA A 179 15.46 -0.54 -13.22
N ASP A 180 14.37 -1.31 -13.07
CA ASP A 180 13.01 -0.85 -13.29
C ASP A 180 12.46 -0.29 -11.96
N PRO A 181 12.01 0.98 -11.90
CA PRO A 181 11.55 1.58 -10.66
C PRO A 181 10.25 0.94 -10.13
N TYR A 182 9.40 0.37 -11.00
CA TYR A 182 8.16 -0.28 -10.56
C TYR A 182 8.44 -1.67 -10.00
N ARG A 183 9.37 -2.41 -10.62
CA ARG A 183 9.92 -3.65 -10.04
C ARG A 183 10.54 -3.40 -8.67
N ASN A 184 11.28 -2.30 -8.52
CA ASN A 184 11.85 -1.87 -7.25
C ASN A 184 10.79 -1.62 -6.17
N VAL A 185 9.60 -1.08 -6.51
CA VAL A 185 8.48 -0.93 -5.55
C VAL A 185 7.88 -2.29 -5.16
N ILE A 186 7.70 -3.18 -6.13
CA ILE A 186 7.15 -4.53 -5.89
C ILE A 186 8.08 -5.37 -5.02
N GLU A 187 9.40 -5.23 -5.15
CA GLU A 187 10.38 -5.98 -4.36
C GLU A 187 10.85 -5.28 -3.07
N ALA A 188 10.53 -4.00 -2.89
CA ALA A 188 10.90 -3.27 -1.68
C ALA A 188 10.21 -3.82 -0.44
N ILE A 189 10.96 -3.92 0.64
CA ILE A 189 10.51 -4.34 1.96
C ILE A 189 10.79 -3.23 2.98
N ASP A 190 10.40 -3.43 4.24
CA ASP A 190 10.45 -2.43 5.31
C ASP A 190 11.82 -1.70 5.48
N PRO A 191 13.00 -2.35 5.41
CA PRO A 191 14.29 -1.65 5.43
C PRO A 191 14.59 -0.81 4.19
N ASP A 192 14.02 -1.11 3.02
CA ASP A 192 14.28 -0.34 1.79
C ASP A 192 13.53 1.01 1.79
N VAL A 193 12.59 1.24 2.71
CA VAL A 193 11.82 2.50 2.81
C VAL A 193 12.67 3.58 3.48
N ARG A 194 13.16 4.53 2.70
CA ARG A 194 14.02 5.64 3.16
C ARG A 194 13.25 6.78 3.82
N LEU A 195 12.08 7.11 3.29
CA LEU A 195 11.24 8.20 3.77
C LEU A 195 9.79 7.98 3.31
N VAL A 196 8.85 8.22 4.21
CA VAL A 196 7.42 8.37 3.95
C VAL A 196 7.03 9.77 4.39
N VAL A 197 6.35 10.49 3.51
CA VAL A 197 5.83 11.83 3.75
C VAL A 197 4.32 11.78 3.56
N VAL A 198 3.56 12.43 4.45
CA VAL A 198 2.10 12.57 4.36
C VAL A 198 1.75 14.04 4.53
N GLY A 199 1.09 14.66 3.54
CA GLY A 199 0.74 16.08 3.53
C GLY A 199 1.95 17.02 3.58
N GLY A 200 3.17 16.54 3.29
CA GLY A 200 4.42 17.26 3.48
C GLY A 200 5.09 17.06 4.86
N LEU A 201 4.53 16.22 5.74
CA LEU A 201 5.07 15.88 7.06
C LEU A 201 5.84 14.54 6.99
N PRO A 202 7.09 14.45 7.47
CA PRO A 202 7.92 13.25 7.38
C PRO A 202 7.58 12.25 8.49
N VAL A 203 6.79 11.21 8.18
CA VAL A 203 6.21 10.32 9.22
C VAL A 203 7.06 9.10 9.56
N PHE A 204 7.88 8.62 8.64
CA PHE A 204 8.67 7.40 8.81
C PHE A 204 9.89 7.41 7.88
N GLY A 205 11.04 6.89 8.29
CA GLY A 205 12.18 6.77 7.38
C GLY A 205 13.50 6.37 8.04
N ASP A 206 14.59 6.53 7.29
CA ASP A 206 15.94 6.38 7.81
C ASP A 206 16.20 7.39 8.93
N VAL A 207 16.95 6.95 9.94
CA VAL A 207 17.19 7.73 11.15
C VAL A 207 17.89 9.07 10.84
N ASP A 208 18.82 9.10 9.88
CA ASP A 208 19.57 10.31 9.51
C ASP A 208 18.74 11.28 8.65
N ILE A 209 17.87 10.77 7.78
CA ILE A 209 16.90 11.58 7.02
C ILE A 209 15.88 12.20 7.97
N MET A 210 15.25 11.40 8.82
CA MET A 210 14.21 11.86 9.74
C MET A 210 14.77 12.90 10.73
N GLN A 211 15.95 12.65 11.34
CA GLN A 211 16.63 13.62 12.21
C GLN A 211 17.16 14.87 11.49
N ALA A 212 17.16 14.91 10.15
CA ALA A 212 17.48 16.11 9.38
C ALA A 212 16.23 16.97 9.09
N LEU A 213 15.03 16.40 9.22
CA LEU A 213 13.76 17.03 8.91
C LEU A 213 12.97 17.42 10.17
N ASP A 214 13.09 16.62 11.23
CA ASP A 214 12.31 16.73 12.46
C ASP A 214 13.17 16.43 13.72
N ASP A 215 12.86 17.06 14.85
CA ASP A 215 13.59 16.92 16.14
C ASP A 215 12.82 16.19 17.24
N GLU A 216 11.57 15.75 17.02
CA GLU A 216 10.75 15.00 17.98
C GLU A 216 10.69 13.47 17.70
N VAL A 217 11.42 12.99 16.69
CA VAL A 217 11.37 11.60 16.18
C VAL A 217 11.73 10.50 17.20
N GLU A 218 10.99 9.40 17.15
CA GLU A 218 11.25 8.17 17.93
C GLU A 218 11.96 7.10 17.09
N ILE A 219 12.97 6.44 17.66
CA ILE A 219 13.72 5.39 16.96
C ILE A 219 13.06 4.03 17.17
N ILE A 220 12.73 3.34 16.08
CA ILE A 220 12.25 1.96 16.08
C ILE A 220 13.34 0.99 15.59
N GLN A 221 13.29 -0.23 16.11
CA GLN A 221 14.24 -1.30 15.82
C GLN A 221 13.49 -2.47 15.16
N GLY A 222 13.81 -2.77 13.91
CA GLY A 222 13.43 -4.02 13.24
C GLY A 222 14.53 -5.08 13.38
N ASP A 223 14.32 -6.25 12.80
CA ASP A 223 15.42 -7.22 12.66
C ASP A 223 16.39 -6.77 11.58
N GLY A 224 17.68 -6.66 11.91
CA GLY A 224 18.74 -6.17 11.02
C GLY A 224 18.74 -4.67 10.68
N PHE A 225 17.67 -3.90 10.94
CA PHE A 225 17.59 -2.47 10.57
C PHE A 225 16.97 -1.57 11.65
N ARG A 226 17.15 -0.25 11.50
CA ARG A 226 16.46 0.78 12.31
C ARG A 226 15.80 1.81 11.42
N LYS A 227 14.68 2.37 11.90
CA LYS A 227 14.00 3.51 11.30
C LYS A 227 13.68 4.52 12.39
N ALA A 228 13.29 5.72 12.00
CA ALA A 228 12.68 6.72 12.86
C ALA A 228 11.23 6.95 12.41
N VAL A 229 10.37 7.24 13.37
CA VAL A 229 8.95 7.54 13.18
C VAL A 229 8.61 8.86 13.88
N ASP A 230 7.73 9.63 13.27
CA ASP A 230 7.01 10.71 13.94
C ASP A 230 5.55 10.71 13.46
N ILE A 231 4.66 10.90 14.43
CA ILE A 231 3.19 10.88 14.29
C ILE A 231 2.54 11.94 15.18
N THR A 232 3.34 12.87 15.72
CA THR A 232 2.91 13.92 16.64
C THR A 232 2.96 15.27 15.96
N TYR A 233 1.82 15.75 15.47
CA TYR A 233 1.74 16.97 14.66
C TYR A 233 0.72 17.96 15.20
N ASP A 234 1.21 19.15 15.56
CA ASP A 234 0.40 20.26 16.07
C ASP A 234 -0.68 20.67 15.06
N GLY A 235 -1.95 20.54 15.48
CA GLY A 235 -3.12 20.88 14.66
C GLY A 235 -3.65 19.76 13.76
N VAL A 236 -2.97 18.61 13.69
CA VAL A 236 -3.52 17.39 13.06
C VAL A 236 -4.36 16.64 14.12
N PRO A 237 -5.64 16.32 13.86
CA PRO A 237 -6.46 15.56 14.80
C PRO A 237 -5.84 14.19 15.12
N GLU A 238 -5.91 13.80 16.40
CA GLU A 238 -5.43 12.51 16.93
C GLU A 238 -3.90 12.25 16.85
N ALA A 239 -3.15 13.03 16.07
CA ALA A 239 -1.69 13.06 16.01
C ALA A 239 -1.05 13.77 17.22
N GLN A 240 -1.31 13.25 18.42
CA GLN A 240 -0.89 13.82 19.71
C GLN A 240 -0.36 12.76 20.69
N GLN A 241 -0.31 11.50 20.28
CA GLN A 241 0.21 10.38 21.06
C GLN A 241 1.48 9.86 20.39
N THR A 242 2.56 9.65 21.15
CA THR A 242 3.82 9.15 20.59
C THR A 242 3.72 7.66 20.24
N PHE A 243 4.60 7.16 19.38
CA PHE A 243 4.71 5.73 19.09
C PHE A 243 5.00 4.92 20.37
N SER A 244 5.89 5.41 21.26
CA SER A 244 6.13 4.74 22.55
C SER A 244 4.86 4.65 23.41
N GLU A 245 4.06 5.73 23.46
CA GLU A 245 2.80 5.74 24.22
C GLU A 245 1.76 4.78 23.62
N MET A 246 1.68 4.67 22.28
CA MET A 246 0.81 3.70 21.62
C MET A 246 1.24 2.26 21.90
N ILE A 247 2.55 1.97 21.84
CA ILE A 247 3.09 0.62 22.11
C ILE A 247 2.91 0.25 23.59
N GLU A 248 3.09 1.17 24.53
CA GLU A 248 2.80 0.93 25.95
C GLU A 248 1.30 0.61 26.16
N TYR A 249 0.41 1.36 25.52
CA TYR A 249 -1.03 1.11 25.56
C TYR A 249 -1.41 -0.27 24.98
N LEU A 250 -0.91 -0.62 23.80
CA LEU A 250 -1.16 -1.92 23.15
C LEU A 250 -0.58 -3.09 23.98
N SER A 251 0.61 -2.93 24.55
CA SER A 251 1.21 -3.89 25.48
C SER A 251 0.33 -4.12 26.71
N GLY A 252 -0.19 -3.05 27.31
CA GLY A 252 -1.16 -3.12 28.41
C GLY A 252 -2.48 -3.79 28.03
N CYS A 253 -2.94 -3.62 26.79
CA CYS A 253 -4.10 -4.34 26.26
C CYS A 253 -3.82 -5.84 26.05
N ASN A 254 -2.58 -6.24 25.77
CA ASN A 254 -2.15 -7.61 25.59
C ASN A 254 -1.81 -8.36 26.90
N GLU A 255 -1.57 -7.65 28.00
CA GLU A 255 -1.19 -8.28 29.27
C GLU A 255 -2.28 -9.25 29.78
N GLY A 256 -1.89 -10.50 30.02
CA GLY A 256 -2.76 -11.53 30.56
C GLY A 256 -3.85 -12.06 29.61
N LYS A 257 -3.77 -11.81 28.30
CA LYS A 257 -4.69 -12.37 27.31
C LYS A 257 -4.29 -13.80 26.92
N ASP A 258 -5.26 -14.70 26.83
CA ASP A 258 -5.08 -16.07 26.31
C ASP A 258 -4.70 -16.07 24.81
N VAL A 259 -5.18 -15.06 24.08
CA VAL A 259 -4.78 -14.73 22.71
C VAL A 259 -4.47 -13.23 22.69
N PRO A 260 -3.19 -12.81 22.69
CA PRO A 260 -2.85 -11.40 22.53
C PRO A 260 -3.18 -10.92 21.12
N ILE A 261 -3.42 -9.63 20.97
CA ILE A 261 -3.38 -8.95 19.66
C ILE A 261 -1.99 -9.18 19.10
N GLU A 262 -1.91 -9.68 17.87
CA GLU A 262 -0.63 -9.86 17.19
C GLU A 262 0.03 -8.49 16.98
N TYR A 263 1.34 -8.44 17.21
CA TYR A 263 2.12 -7.21 17.01
C TYR A 263 2.23 -6.90 15.52
N LEU A 264 2.62 -5.66 15.19
CA LEU A 264 3.04 -5.29 13.84
C LEU A 264 4.12 -6.28 13.38
N PHE A 265 3.77 -7.12 12.42
CA PHE A 265 4.69 -8.08 11.82
C PHE A 265 5.83 -7.30 11.11
N THR A 266 7.06 -7.83 11.06
CA THR A 266 8.23 -7.14 10.45
C THR A 266 8.97 -8.03 9.44
N LEU A 267 10.03 -7.54 8.81
CA LEU A 267 11.09 -8.42 8.29
C LEU A 267 11.54 -9.41 9.39
N GLY A 268 11.88 -10.64 9.01
CA GLY A 268 12.26 -11.70 9.94
C GLY A 268 11.12 -12.32 10.74
N ASP A 269 9.86 -12.01 10.44
CA ASP A 269 8.70 -12.58 11.16
C ASP A 269 8.44 -14.04 10.76
N ASP A 270 9.25 -14.94 11.34
CA ASP A 270 9.14 -16.40 11.22
C ASP A 270 7.69 -16.90 11.44
N ARG A 271 6.91 -16.26 12.33
CA ARG A 271 5.53 -16.68 12.62
C ARG A 271 4.61 -16.33 11.45
N TYR A 272 4.68 -15.10 10.93
CA TYR A 272 3.88 -14.67 9.79
C TYR A 272 4.11 -15.59 8.59
N PHE A 273 5.38 -15.81 8.22
CA PHE A 273 5.72 -16.66 7.08
C PHE A 273 5.47 -18.17 7.34
N ASP A 274 5.66 -18.70 8.56
CA ASP A 274 5.24 -20.07 8.93
C ASP A 274 3.72 -20.25 8.79
N VAL A 275 2.92 -19.27 9.23
CA VAL A 275 1.46 -19.32 9.10
C VAL A 275 1.04 -19.37 7.63
N LEU A 276 1.59 -18.52 6.76
CA LEU A 276 1.32 -18.60 5.32
C LEU A 276 1.78 -19.95 4.74
N ASN A 277 3.04 -20.33 4.95
CA ASN A 277 3.67 -21.48 4.33
C ASN A 277 3.03 -22.82 4.76
N ARG A 278 2.51 -22.92 5.99
CA ARG A 278 1.85 -24.14 6.49
C ARG A 278 0.34 -24.21 6.22
N THR A 279 -0.30 -23.12 5.80
CA THR A 279 -1.77 -23.08 5.67
C THR A 279 -2.22 -23.81 4.40
N PRO A 280 -3.02 -24.89 4.51
CA PRO A 280 -3.33 -25.73 3.34
C PRO A 280 -4.18 -25.03 2.28
N SER A 281 -5.01 -24.06 2.66
CA SER A 281 -5.77 -23.20 1.74
C SER A 281 -4.84 -22.23 1.00
N PHE A 282 -3.99 -21.48 1.73
CA PHE A 282 -3.05 -20.54 1.11
C PHE A 282 -2.15 -21.21 0.05
N GLN A 283 -1.67 -22.41 0.34
CA GLN A 283 -0.90 -23.20 -0.62
C GLN A 283 -1.80 -23.83 -1.70
N ASN A 284 -2.88 -24.52 -1.32
CA ASN A 284 -3.83 -25.23 -2.22
C ASN A 284 -3.16 -25.88 -3.45
N GLY A 285 -2.17 -26.76 -3.21
CA GLY A 285 -1.44 -27.50 -4.24
C GLY A 285 -0.33 -26.73 -4.98
N ARG A 286 -0.13 -25.45 -4.65
CA ARG A 286 0.98 -24.60 -5.09
C ARG A 286 2.16 -24.72 -4.10
N SER A 287 3.20 -23.94 -4.35
CA SER A 287 4.38 -23.81 -3.48
C SER A 287 4.75 -22.33 -3.34
N ILE A 288 3.89 -21.56 -2.69
CA ILE A 288 4.08 -20.14 -2.44
C ILE A 288 5.09 -20.01 -1.29
N ASP A 289 6.20 -19.31 -1.51
CA ASP A 289 7.20 -19.02 -0.47
C ASP A 289 7.68 -17.57 -0.57
N LEU A 290 6.84 -16.66 -0.08
CA LEU A 290 7.09 -15.23 -0.17
C LEU A 290 8.38 -14.82 0.56
N TRP A 291 8.78 -15.53 1.62
CA TRP A 291 10.01 -15.24 2.34
C TRP A 291 11.23 -15.36 1.42
N THR A 292 11.45 -16.55 0.87
CA THR A 292 12.60 -16.85 0.00
C THR A 292 12.60 -16.00 -1.27
N GLU A 293 11.44 -15.56 -1.74
CA GLU A 293 11.32 -14.79 -2.98
C GLU A 293 11.52 -13.27 -2.81
N PHE A 294 11.16 -12.69 -1.66
CA PHE A 294 11.17 -11.22 -1.47
C PHE A 294 11.90 -10.72 -0.20
N TYR A 295 11.97 -11.53 0.86
CA TYR A 295 12.41 -11.10 2.19
C TYR A 295 13.74 -11.74 2.66
N ASP A 296 14.20 -12.83 2.02
CA ASP A 296 15.50 -13.47 2.28
C ASP A 296 16.66 -12.62 1.69
N VAL A 297 16.88 -11.45 2.29
CA VAL A 297 17.83 -10.43 1.81
C VAL A 297 18.91 -10.14 2.84
N GLU A 298 20.15 -9.94 2.39
CA GLU A 298 21.26 -9.59 3.28
C GLU A 298 21.30 -8.06 3.48
N LEU A 299 21.29 -7.63 4.74
CA LEU A 299 21.45 -6.22 5.13
C LEU A 299 22.88 -5.95 5.62
N ASP A 300 23.37 -4.74 5.41
CA ASP A 300 24.64 -4.26 5.95
C ASP A 300 24.52 -3.82 7.43
N GLY A 301 25.61 -3.27 7.97
CA GLY A 301 25.67 -2.86 9.39
C GLY A 301 24.82 -1.63 9.75
N ASP A 302 24.34 -0.89 8.75
CA ASP A 302 23.49 0.29 8.91
C ASP A 302 22.00 -0.02 8.62
N GLY A 303 21.73 -1.21 8.06
CA GLY A 303 20.38 -1.75 7.82
C GLY A 303 19.92 -1.66 6.37
N HIS A 304 20.83 -1.35 5.43
CA HIS A 304 20.52 -1.26 4.01
C HIS A 304 20.81 -2.56 3.26
N ARG A 305 20.05 -2.82 2.19
CA ARG A 305 20.24 -4.00 1.32
C ARG A 305 21.62 -4.02 0.67
N ILE A 306 22.36 -5.11 0.87
CA ILE A 306 23.68 -5.29 0.25
C ILE A 306 23.53 -5.33 -1.28
N GLY A 307 24.32 -4.49 -1.97
CA GLY A 307 24.26 -4.33 -3.43
C GLY A 307 23.29 -3.25 -3.91
N GLY A 308 22.42 -2.73 -3.03
CA GLY A 308 21.64 -1.53 -3.30
C GLY A 308 22.51 -0.28 -3.45
N THR A 309 21.95 0.76 -4.07
CA THR A 309 22.67 2.02 -4.36
C THR A 309 23.17 2.79 -3.14
N VAL A 310 22.66 2.46 -1.95
CA VAL A 310 22.97 3.14 -0.68
C VAL A 310 23.79 2.31 0.32
N GLY A 311 24.01 1.01 0.08
CA GLY A 311 24.68 0.07 1.01
C GLY A 311 26.20 0.31 1.15
N GLY A 312 26.56 1.54 1.52
CA GLY A 312 27.88 2.14 1.42
C GLY A 312 27.87 3.67 1.18
N ALA A 313 26.73 4.35 1.34
CA ALA A 313 26.64 5.80 1.39
C ALA A 313 26.85 6.29 2.83
N ASP A 314 27.67 7.33 3.01
CA ASP A 314 27.83 7.97 4.33
C ASP A 314 26.50 8.61 4.78
N PRO A 315 26.15 8.57 6.09
CA PRO A 315 24.96 9.24 6.62
C PRO A 315 24.92 10.74 6.31
N ILE A 316 23.71 11.30 6.21
CA ILE A 316 23.50 12.73 5.95
C ILE A 316 24.17 13.57 7.06
N VAL A 317 25.06 14.48 6.65
CA VAL A 317 25.78 15.36 7.57
C VAL A 317 24.87 16.51 8.02
N THR A 318 24.12 16.30 9.10
CA THR A 318 23.12 17.23 9.65
C THR A 318 23.70 18.44 10.40
N ASN A 319 25.02 18.51 10.60
CA ASN A 319 25.68 19.55 11.40
C ASN A 319 25.75 20.94 10.70
N ILE A 320 24.61 21.63 10.62
CA ILE A 320 24.54 23.08 10.37
C ILE A 320 24.28 23.80 11.71
N SER A 321 25.27 23.80 12.61
CA SER A 321 25.24 24.61 13.83
C SER A 321 26.49 25.50 13.95
N GLN A 322 26.35 26.61 14.69
CA GLN A 322 27.14 27.83 14.49
C GLN A 322 28.57 27.74 15.07
N GLY A 323 29.59 28.12 14.29
CA GLY A 323 30.89 28.49 14.89
C GLY A 323 32.15 28.52 14.04
N GLY A 324 32.25 29.43 13.06
CA GLY A 324 33.55 30.02 12.68
C GLY A 324 34.12 29.71 11.28
N GLY A 325 34.05 30.71 10.39
CA GLY A 325 35.16 30.97 9.44
C GLY A 325 35.04 30.50 7.98
N ASP A 326 33.88 30.72 7.35
CA ASP A 326 33.65 30.72 5.88
C ASP A 326 33.89 29.41 5.06
N PRO A 327 33.21 29.26 3.90
CA PRO A 327 32.23 30.19 3.32
C PRO A 327 30.80 29.84 3.73
N ILE A 328 29.94 30.85 3.78
CA ILE A 328 28.49 30.64 3.65
C ILE A 328 28.25 29.96 2.30
N VAL A 329 27.96 28.65 2.31
CA VAL A 329 27.32 27.99 1.17
C VAL A 329 25.96 28.68 1.03
N PRO A 330 25.67 29.40 -0.07
CA PRO A 330 24.35 29.97 -0.26
C PRO A 330 23.36 28.81 -0.25
N ARG A 331 22.32 28.87 0.61
CA ARG A 331 21.18 27.93 0.51
C ARG A 331 20.79 27.89 -0.97
N PRO A 332 20.72 26.72 -1.63
CA PRO A 332 20.49 26.65 -3.06
C PRO A 332 19.26 27.48 -3.41
N ILE A 333 19.46 28.56 -4.17
CA ILE A 333 18.35 29.29 -4.78
C ILE A 333 17.92 28.37 -5.92
N LEU A 334 17.01 27.45 -5.61
CA LEU A 334 16.40 26.54 -6.56
C LEU A 334 15.79 27.38 -7.69
N PRO A 335 16.24 27.20 -8.94
CA PRO A 335 15.43 27.59 -10.08
C PRO A 335 14.24 26.61 -10.11
N ASP A 336 13.02 27.14 -10.01
CA ASP A 336 11.79 26.37 -10.16
C ASP A 336 11.82 25.47 -11.40
N PHE A 337 11.27 24.25 -11.27
CA PHE A 337 10.25 23.66 -12.16
C PHE A 337 9.85 22.21 -11.85
N PHE A 338 10.66 21.28 -11.31
CA PHE A 338 12.08 21.28 -10.93
C PHE A 338 13.06 21.00 -12.10
N ASN A 339 14.36 21.06 -11.80
CA ASN A 339 15.40 20.24 -12.44
C ASN A 339 16.18 19.49 -11.34
N SER A 340 16.71 18.31 -11.63
CA SER A 340 17.33 17.43 -10.62
C SER A 340 18.66 17.97 -10.08
N PHE A 341 18.89 17.77 -8.78
CA PHE A 341 20.10 18.21 -8.06
C PHE A 341 20.85 17.04 -7.41
N GLY A 342 21.70 16.39 -8.19
CA GLY A 342 22.67 15.41 -7.71
C GLY A 342 23.77 15.17 -8.76
N PRO A 343 24.98 14.73 -8.36
CA PRO A 343 26.08 14.49 -9.31
C PRO A 343 25.85 13.30 -10.26
N ARG A 344 24.73 12.58 -10.11
CA ARG A 344 24.25 11.49 -10.97
C ARG A 344 22.81 11.78 -11.39
N GLY A 345 22.64 12.62 -12.41
CA GLY A 345 21.33 12.83 -13.04
C GLY A 345 21.00 11.66 -13.97
N GLY A 346 19.87 10.98 -13.73
CA GLY A 346 19.28 10.01 -14.66
C GLY A 346 18.08 10.61 -15.39
N TYR A 347 17.84 10.15 -16.62
CA TYR A 347 16.57 10.35 -17.32
C TYR A 347 15.93 8.98 -17.50
N ILE A 348 14.85 8.71 -16.77
CA ILE A 348 13.98 7.56 -17.01
C ILE A 348 12.79 8.07 -17.84
N ALA A 349 12.46 7.36 -18.92
CA ALA A 349 11.26 7.66 -19.69
C ALA A 349 10.06 7.10 -18.92
N HIS A 350 9.28 7.99 -18.31
CA HIS A 350 8.05 7.65 -17.60
C HIS A 350 6.88 7.53 -18.61
N PRO A 351 5.90 6.63 -18.43
CA PRO A 351 4.78 6.45 -19.37
C PRO A 351 3.78 7.62 -19.39
N THR A 352 3.84 8.53 -18.42
CA THR A 352 3.00 9.73 -18.28
C THR A 352 3.85 10.95 -17.89
N SER A 353 3.41 12.16 -18.23
CA SER A 353 4.10 13.42 -17.90
C SER A 353 3.86 13.91 -16.47
N LEU A 354 4.62 14.93 -16.03
CA LEU A 354 4.39 15.57 -14.73
C LEU A 354 3.08 16.40 -14.71
N GLU A 355 2.63 16.91 -15.87
CA GLU A 355 1.33 17.59 -15.98
C GLU A 355 0.13 16.63 -15.93
N GLU A 356 0.34 15.35 -16.28
CA GLU A 356 -0.64 14.26 -16.20
C GLU A 356 -0.54 13.47 -14.86
N GLY A 357 0.47 13.79 -14.04
CA GLY A 357 0.78 13.13 -12.78
C GLY A 357 1.70 11.92 -12.94
N VAL A 358 2.70 11.82 -12.06
CA VAL A 358 3.61 10.68 -11.90
C VAL A 358 3.16 9.84 -10.69
N HIS A 359 3.45 8.54 -10.68
CA HIS A 359 3.11 7.63 -9.57
C HIS A 359 4.15 7.70 -8.44
#